data_AF-A0A1Q3SM81-F1
#
_entry.id   AF-A0A1Q3SM81-F1
#
_cell.length_a   1.000
_cell.length_b   1.000
_cell.length_c   1.000
_cell.angle_alpha   90.00
_cell.angle_beta   90.00
_cell.angle_gamma   90.00
#
_symmetry.space_group_name_H-M   'P 1'
#
loop_
_entity.id
_entity.type
_entity.pdbx_description
1 polymer ?
#
loop_
_entity_poly.entity_id
_entity_poly.type
_entity_poly.pdbx_seq_one_letter_code
_entity_poly.pdbx_strand_id
1 'polypeptide(L)'
;MSDNFASAFSHESSNSGAEVSMGFVAAFKDYRQDKYGHFTLPDCKQTYLEIFRRIIEIEPTICHAGYILVNIRQPRQNIGLESVEYHKEEIQALLAMLRKPGILRHI
;
A
#
# COMPACT_ATOMS: atom_id res chain seq x y z
N MET A 1 50.82 -25.59 -10.73
CA MET A 1 50.49 -24.28 -10.14
C MET A 1 49.54 -23.62 -11.11
N SER A 2 48.27 -23.53 -10.76
CA SER A 2 47.24 -22.81 -11.50
C SER A 2 46.43 -22.06 -10.47
N ASP A 3 46.54 -20.75 -10.55
CA ASP A 3 46.14 -19.80 -9.52
C ASP A 3 44.64 -19.81 -9.25
N ASN A 4 44.34 -19.78 -7.95
CA ASN A 4 43.10 -19.31 -7.36
C ASN A 4 42.78 -17.90 -7.91
N PHE A 5 41.82 -17.80 -8.82
CA PHE A 5 41.07 -16.56 -8.98
C PHE A 5 39.83 -16.67 -8.10
N ALA A 6 39.96 -16.06 -6.91
CA ALA A 6 38.94 -15.22 -6.28
C ALA A 6 37.60 -15.16 -7.03
N SER A 7 36.44 -15.23 -6.41
CA SER A 7 36.07 -14.99 -5.03
C SER A 7 34.55 -15.03 -5.05
N ALA A 8 33.95 -15.67 -4.05
CA ALA A 8 32.64 -15.34 -3.53
C ALA A 8 31.60 -14.85 -4.55
N PHE A 9 30.89 -15.79 -5.19
CA PHE A 9 29.45 -15.60 -5.39
C PHE A 9 28.74 -15.71 -4.02
N SER A 10 29.15 -14.86 -3.09
CA SER A 10 28.29 -14.34 -2.03
C SER A 10 27.50 -13.20 -2.66
N HIS A 11 26.60 -13.54 -3.58
CA HIS A 11 25.38 -12.78 -3.63
C HIS A 11 24.43 -13.58 -2.78
N GLU A 12 24.39 -13.17 -1.51
CA GLU A 12 23.15 -13.18 -0.75
C GLU A 12 22.02 -12.97 -1.76
N SER A 13 21.13 -13.96 -1.85
CA SER A 13 19.78 -13.71 -2.30
C SER A 13 19.21 -12.71 -1.29
N SER A 14 19.58 -11.44 -1.45
CA SER A 14 18.81 -10.32 -0.98
C SER A 14 17.49 -10.51 -1.69
N ASN A 15 16.59 -11.23 -1.03
CA ASN A 15 15.18 -11.13 -1.25
C ASN A 15 14.80 -9.72 -0.79
N SER A 16 15.32 -8.69 -1.49
CA SER A 16 14.76 -7.37 -1.50
C SER A 16 13.41 -7.59 -2.18
N GLY A 17 12.42 -7.99 -1.38
CA GLY A 17 11.05 -8.08 -1.81
C GLY A 17 10.78 -6.78 -2.54
N ALA A 18 10.51 -6.87 -3.84
CA ALA A 18 10.40 -5.67 -4.64
C ALA A 18 9.39 -4.74 -3.94
N GLU A 19 9.62 -3.44 -3.86
CA GLU A 19 8.63 -2.56 -3.24
C GLU A 19 7.65 -2.08 -4.31
N VAL A 20 6.37 -2.17 -4.01
CA VAL A 20 5.29 -1.65 -4.85
C VAL A 20 4.98 -0.23 -4.38
N SER A 21 5.11 0.72 -5.30
CA SER A 21 4.76 2.13 -5.03
C SER A 21 3.27 2.33 -5.25
N MET A 22 2.63 3.00 -4.30
CA MET A 22 1.20 3.32 -4.36
C MET A 22 1.01 4.82 -4.16
N GLY A 23 0.09 5.39 -4.93
CA GLY A 23 -0.41 6.75 -4.75
C GLY A 23 -1.91 6.72 -4.54
N PHE A 24 -2.44 7.53 -3.63
CA PHE A 24 -3.88 7.61 -3.39
C PHE A 24 -4.41 9.03 -3.48
N VAL A 25 -5.70 9.14 -3.82
CA VAL A 25 -6.50 10.35 -3.71
C VAL A 25 -7.78 10.01 -2.95
N ALA A 26 -8.05 10.74 -1.88
CA ALA A 26 -9.28 10.65 -1.09
C ALA A 26 -10.13 11.91 -1.33
N ALA A 27 -11.30 11.71 -1.93
CA ALA A 27 -12.22 12.78 -2.27
C ALA A 27 -13.31 12.96 -1.22
N PHE A 28 -13.60 14.22 -0.87
CA PHE A 28 -14.56 14.57 0.17
C PHE A 28 -15.80 15.23 -0.44
N LYS A 29 -16.99 14.81 0.02
CA LYS A 29 -18.26 15.37 -0.49
C LYS A 29 -18.74 16.60 0.29
N ASP A 30 -18.06 16.98 1.36
CA ASP A 30 -18.46 18.03 2.30
C ASP A 30 -17.62 19.32 2.14
N TYR A 31 -17.21 19.65 0.91
CA TYR A 31 -16.40 20.82 0.56
C TYR A 31 -14.98 20.83 1.15
N ARG A 32 -14.56 19.77 1.84
CA ARG A 32 -13.16 19.61 2.23
C ARG A 32 -12.30 19.42 0.98
N GLN A 33 -11.07 19.90 1.07
CA GLN A 33 -10.08 19.69 0.04
C GLN A 33 -9.74 18.19 -0.05
N ASP A 34 -9.66 17.68 -1.27
CA ASP A 34 -9.18 16.34 -1.55
C ASP A 34 -7.79 16.11 -0.96
N LYS A 35 -7.57 14.90 -0.46
CA LYS A 35 -6.29 14.50 0.14
C LYS A 35 -5.56 13.55 -0.79
N TYR A 36 -4.25 13.69 -0.83
CA TYR A 36 -3.37 12.86 -1.65
C TYR A 36 -2.20 12.38 -0.81
N GLY A 37 -1.70 11.20 -1.13
CA GLY A 37 -0.52 10.65 -0.48
C GLY A 37 0.11 9.54 -1.30
N HIS A 38 1.30 9.14 -0.88
CA HIS A 38 2.07 8.07 -1.50
C HIS A 38 2.70 7.22 -0.41
N PHE A 39 2.87 5.93 -0.70
CA PHE A 39 3.56 4.99 0.18
C PHE A 39 4.06 3.78 -0.61
N THR A 40 4.96 3.02 -0.01
CA THR A 40 5.39 1.73 -0.54
C THR A 40 4.91 0.60 0.35
N LEU A 41 4.63 -0.56 -0.26
CA LEU A 41 4.42 -1.83 0.43
C LEU A 41 5.31 -2.90 -0.21
N PRO A 42 5.76 -3.93 0.53
CA PRO A 42 6.47 -5.06 -0.05
C PRO A 42 5.61 -5.76 -1.11
N ASP A 43 6.16 -6.19 -2.25
CA ASP A 43 5.55 -6.93 -3.37
C ASP A 43 5.16 -8.36 -2.98
N CYS A 44 4.39 -8.47 -1.90
CA CYS A 44 3.62 -9.63 -1.51
C CYS A 44 2.15 -9.27 -1.69
N LYS A 45 1.32 -10.19 -2.21
CA LYS A 45 -0.13 -10.03 -2.47
C LYS A 45 -0.82 -9.12 -1.44
N GLN A 46 -0.83 -7.81 -1.68
CA GLN A 46 -1.37 -6.87 -0.71
C GLN A 46 -2.88 -7.01 -0.75
N THR A 47 -3.48 -7.25 0.39
CA THR A 47 -4.93 -7.29 0.48
C THR A 47 -5.48 -5.87 0.41
N TYR A 48 -6.71 -5.73 -0.11
CA TYR A 48 -7.45 -4.48 -0.09
C TYR A 48 -7.50 -3.84 1.30
N LEU A 49 -7.50 -4.65 2.37
CA LEU A 49 -7.49 -4.17 3.76
C LEU A 49 -6.15 -3.59 4.18
N GLU A 50 -5.02 -4.18 3.77
CA GLU A 50 -3.68 -3.69 4.11
C GLU A 50 -3.38 -2.35 3.44
N ILE A 51 -3.75 -2.21 2.17
CA ILE A 51 -3.67 -0.94 1.43
C ILE A 51 -4.49 0.12 2.16
N PHE A 52 -5.75 -0.19 2.47
CA PHE A 52 -6.65 0.75 3.16
C PHE A 52 -6.15 1.13 4.56
N ARG A 53 -5.65 0.16 5.33
CA ARG A 53 -5.05 0.40 6.65
C ARG A 53 -3.88 1.37 6.55
N ARG A 54 -2.99 1.19 5.56
CA ARG A 54 -1.84 2.07 5.37
C ARG A 54 -2.25 3.49 5.01
N ILE A 55 -3.31 3.66 4.22
CA ILE A 55 -3.87 4.98 3.91
C ILE A 55 -4.39 5.67 5.17
N ILE A 56 -5.07 4.95 6.07
CA ILE A 56 -5.56 5.52 7.34
C ILE A 56 -4.40 5.96 8.24
N GLU A 57 -3.33 5.17 8.31
CA GLU A 57 -2.14 5.53 9.09
C GLU A 57 -1.50 6.83 8.58
N ILE A 58 -1.55 7.08 7.27
CA ILE A 58 -0.98 8.28 6.63
C ILE A 58 -1.93 9.48 6.73
N GLU A 59 -3.22 9.28 6.45
CA GLU A 59 -4.24 10.33 6.43
C GLU A 59 -5.47 9.87 7.22
N PRO A 60 -5.50 10.07 8.55
CA PRO A 60 -6.61 9.63 9.39
C PRO A 60 -7.97 10.27 9.04
N THR A 61 -7.96 11.41 8.33
CA THR A 61 -9.18 12.11 7.94
C THR A 61 -9.97 11.39 6.83
N ILE A 62 -9.41 10.36 6.18
CA ILE A 62 -10.13 9.55 5.20
C ILE A 62 -11.36 8.85 5.78
N CYS A 63 -11.52 8.82 7.10
CA CYS A 63 -12.74 8.31 7.73
C CYS A 63 -14.03 9.04 7.30
N HIS A 64 -13.88 10.25 6.74
CA HIS A 64 -14.96 11.04 6.17
C HIS A 64 -14.96 11.10 4.63
N ALA A 65 -14.05 10.39 3.96
CA ALA A 65 -13.96 10.39 2.51
C ALA A 65 -15.23 9.78 1.89
N GLY A 66 -15.67 10.38 0.78
CA GLY A 66 -16.76 9.83 -0.04
C GLY A 66 -16.29 8.81 -1.07
N TYR A 67 -14.99 8.82 -1.39
CA TYR A 67 -14.35 7.96 -2.36
C TYR A 67 -12.83 7.99 -2.17
N ILE A 68 -12.15 6.88 -2.40
CA ILE A 68 -10.68 6.80 -2.43
C ILE A 68 -10.27 6.02 -3.68
N LEU A 69 -9.37 6.58 -4.47
CA LEU A 69 -8.71 5.91 -5.59
C LEU A 69 -7.25 5.66 -5.21
N VAL A 70 -6.76 4.45 -5.44
CA VAL A 70 -5.37 4.06 -5.25
C VAL A 70 -4.81 3.56 -6.57
N ASN A 71 -3.71 4.15 -7.02
CA ASN A 71 -2.94 3.68 -8.16
C ASN A 71 -1.73 2.91 -7.67
N ILE A 72 -1.56 1.70 -8.20
CA ILE A 72 -0.53 0.74 -7.83
C ILE A 72 0.46 0.64 -8.99
N ARG A 73 1.72 0.93 -8.72
CA ARG A 73 2.82 0.83 -9.68
C ARG A 73 3.70 -0.36 -9.30
N GLN A 74 3.50 -1.46 -10.00
CA GLN A 74 4.32 -2.66 -9.81
C GLN A 74 5.70 -2.47 -10.46
N PRO A 75 6.80 -2.80 -9.77
CA PRO A 75 8.16 -2.57 -10.26
C PRO A 75 8.54 -3.40 -11.50
N ARG A 76 7.80 -4.48 -11.79
CA ARG A 76 8.10 -5.42 -12.90
C ARG A 76 7.09 -5.38 -14.05
N GLN A 77 5.99 -4.63 -13.94
CA GLN A 77 5.02 -4.48 -15.02
C GLN A 77 5.24 -3.15 -15.74
N ASN A 78 5.80 -3.20 -16.94
CA ASN A 78 6.05 -2.01 -17.76
C ASN A 78 4.78 -1.39 -18.40
N ILE A 79 3.59 -2.00 -18.24
CA ILE A 79 2.40 -1.65 -19.06
C ILE A 79 1.08 -1.60 -18.24
N GLY A 80 1.05 -2.03 -16.98
CA GLY A 80 -0.18 -2.06 -16.17
C GLY A 80 -0.14 -1.08 -15.00
N LEU A 81 -0.97 -0.03 -15.04
CA LEU A 81 -1.35 0.71 -13.83
C LEU A 81 -2.55 -0.05 -13.25
N GLU A 82 -2.35 -0.75 -12.14
CA GLU A 82 -3.46 -1.36 -11.41
C GLU A 82 -4.08 -0.30 -10.51
N SER A 83 -5.41 -0.29 -10.41
CA SER A 83 -6.12 0.66 -9.54
C SER A 83 -7.09 -0.06 -8.63
N VAL A 84 -7.17 0.43 -7.40
CA VAL A 84 -8.13 0.00 -6.38
C VAL A 84 -9.01 1.19 -6.01
N GLU A 85 -10.31 0.97 -6.00
CA GLU A 85 -11.30 1.97 -5.64
C GLU A 85 -12.00 1.57 -4.34
N TYR A 86 -12.23 2.54 -3.47
CA TYR A 86 -13.06 2.38 -2.28
C TYR A 86 -14.20 3.39 -2.31
N HIS A 87 -15.42 2.89 -2.38
CA HIS A 87 -16.61 3.73 -2.27
C HIS A 87 -16.99 3.98 -0.82
N LYS A 88 -17.81 5.02 -0.57
CA LYS A 88 -18.24 5.42 0.78
C LYS A 88 -18.68 4.24 1.66
N GLU A 89 -19.51 3.33 1.14
CA GLU A 89 -20.03 2.19 1.92
C GLU A 89 -18.92 1.21 2.30
N GLU A 90 -17.99 0.93 1.39
CA GLU A 90 -16.84 0.08 1.62
C GLU A 90 -15.87 0.70 2.61
N ILE A 91 -15.61 2.00 2.51
CA ILE A 91 -14.80 2.76 3.47
C ILE A 91 -15.39 2.60 4.87
N GLN A 92 -16.70 2.77 5.04
CA GLN A 92 -17.35 2.59 6.35
C GLN A 92 -17.26 1.14 6.84
N ALA A 93 -17.42 0.15 5.97
CA ALA A 93 -17.28 -1.26 6.32
C ALA A 93 -15.85 -1.61 6.77
N LEU A 94 -14.83 -1.14 6.04
CA LEU A 94 -13.42 -1.35 6.35
C LEU A 94 -13.02 -0.66 7.66
N LEU A 95 -13.50 0.57 7.89
CA LEU A 95 -13.34 1.26 9.18
C LEU A 95 -13.96 0.47 10.33
N ALA A 96 -15.16 -0.08 10.13
CA ALA A 96 -15.82 -0.90 11.13
C ALA A 96 -15.05 -2.20 11.42
N MET A 97 -14.47 -2.83 10.40
CA MET A 97 -13.58 -3.99 10.57
C MET A 97 -12.35 -3.64 11.40
N LEU A 98 -11.66 -2.54 11.07
CA LEU A 98 -10.47 -2.09 11.80
C LEU A 98 -10.76 -1.71 13.26
N ARG A 99 -11.97 -1.22 13.57
CA ARG A 99 -12.41 -0.89 14.93
C ARG A 99 -12.71 -2.10 15.82
N LYS A 100 -12.83 -3.31 15.27
CA LYS A 100 -13.13 -4.51 16.08
C LYS A 100 -11.96 -4.79 17.04
N PRO A 101 -12.22 -4.91 18.36
CA PRO A 101 -11.16 -5.18 19.34
C PRO A 101 -10.51 -6.53 19.00
N GLY A 102 -9.22 -6.48 18.66
CA GLY A 102 -8.43 -7.66 18.26
C GLY A 102 -7.60 -7.48 16.98
N ILE A 103 -7.94 -6.51 16.11
CA ILE A 103 -7.19 -6.25 14.86
C ILE A 103 -6.12 -5.16 15.03
N LEU A 104 -6.34 -4.20 15.93
CA LEU A 104 -5.42 -3.11 16.30
C LEU A 104 -4.65 -3.40 17.61
N ARG A 105 -4.29 -4.66 17.90
CA ARG A 105 -3.27 -4.92 18.93
C ARG A 105 -1.91 -4.77 18.26
N HIS A 106 -1.09 -3.84 18.76
CA HIS A 106 0.25 -3.45 18.29
C HIS A 106 0.26 -2.24 17.33
N ILE A 107 0.12 -1.05 17.94
CA ILE A 107 0.91 0.12 17.60
C ILE A 107 1.72 0.47 18.85
#